data_AF-A0A538RT60-F1
#
_entry.id   AF-A0A538RT60-F1
#
_cell.length_a   1.000
_cell.length_b   1.000
_cell.length_c   1.000
_cell.angle_alpha   90.00
_cell.angle_beta   90.00
_cell.angle_gamma   90.00
#
_symmetry.space_group_name_H-M   'P 1'
#
loop_
_entity.id
_entity.type
_entity.pdbx_description
1 polymer ?
#
loop_
_entity_poly.entity_id
_entity_poly.type
_entity_poly.pdbx_seq_one_letter_code
_entity_poly.pdbx_strand_id
1 'polypeptide(L)'
;MELKIKRVATMNLSLDPEVVKLINERVRSGEYASPEDVITAAIMTLVQQESLGDFDAGELDRLLTDGEQSIEQDGTLDGDQALSLRQEHRHRA
;
A
#
# COMPACT_ATOMS: atom_id res chain seq x y z
N MET A 1 -19.95 24.03 8.94
CA MET A 1 -19.28 22.74 9.14
C MET A 1 -20.06 21.71 8.34
N GLU A 2 -19.64 21.45 7.09
CA GLU A 2 -20.34 20.49 6.22
C GLU A 2 -19.92 19.07 6.61
N LEU A 3 -20.85 18.31 7.18
CA LEU A 3 -20.68 16.87 7.35
C LEU A 3 -20.88 16.21 5.97
N LYS A 4 -19.77 15.90 5.29
CA LYS A 4 -19.78 15.02 4.12
C LYS A 4 -20.19 13.62 4.56
N ILE A 5 -21.46 13.28 4.38
CA ILE A 5 -21.97 11.92 4.59
C ILE A 5 -21.22 11.01 3.59
N LYS A 6 -20.40 10.08 4.10
CA LYS A 6 -19.80 9.01 3.27
C LYS A 6 -20.95 8.23 2.63
N ARG A 7 -21.06 8.27 1.30
CA ARG A 7 -22.01 7.41 0.58
C ARG A 7 -21.53 5.97 0.71
N VAL A 8 -22.29 5.15 1.42
CA VAL A 8 -22.10 3.71 1.47
C VAL A 8 -22.88 3.10 0.31
N ALA A 9 -22.21 2.33 -0.53
CA ALA A 9 -22.86 1.50 -1.55
C ALA A 9 -23.19 0.13 -0.91
N THR A 10 -24.43 -0.33 -1.04
CA THR A 10 -24.87 -1.63 -0.51
C THR A 10 -24.87 -2.67 -1.63
N MET A 11 -24.32 -3.84 -1.36
CA MET A 11 -24.28 -4.99 -2.28
C MET A 11 -24.68 -6.26 -1.53
N ASN A 12 -25.47 -7.13 -2.18
CA ASN A 12 -25.81 -8.45 -1.67
C ASN A 12 -24.90 -9.49 -2.34
N LEU A 13 -24.27 -10.36 -1.55
CA LEU A 13 -23.33 -11.37 -2.03
C LEU A 13 -23.67 -12.72 -1.41
N SER A 14 -23.60 -13.77 -2.22
CA SER A 14 -23.60 -15.15 -1.73
C SER A 14 -22.16 -15.61 -1.57
N LEU A 15 -21.82 -16.12 -0.40
CA LEU A 15 -20.47 -16.59 -0.06
C LEU A 15 -20.48 -18.08 0.20
N ASP A 16 -19.32 -18.71 -0.01
CA ASP A 16 -19.09 -20.07 0.43
C ASP A 16 -19.27 -20.17 1.97
N PRO A 17 -19.93 -21.21 2.50
CA PRO A 17 -20.13 -21.37 3.94
C PRO A 17 -18.85 -21.33 4.78
N GLU A 18 -17.73 -21.82 4.26
CA GLU A 18 -16.44 -21.79 4.95
C GLU A 18 -15.90 -20.37 5.08
N VAL A 19 -16.10 -19.54 4.05
CA VAL A 19 -15.74 -18.12 4.07
C VAL A 19 -16.59 -17.37 5.10
N VAL A 20 -17.90 -17.65 5.16
CA VAL A 20 -18.79 -17.05 6.17
C VAL A 20 -18.33 -17.42 7.58
N LYS A 21 -17.93 -18.68 7.80
CA LYS A 21 -17.40 -19.13 9.09
C LYS A 21 -16.12 -18.35 9.47
N LEU A 22 -15.19 -18.21 8.54
CA LEU A 22 -13.95 -17.46 8.76
C LEU A 22 -14.22 -15.99 9.09
N ILE A 23 -15.11 -15.32 8.36
CA ILE A 23 -15.49 -13.93 8.62
C ILE A 23 -16.03 -13.80 10.06
N ASN A 24 -16.95 -14.68 10.45
CA ASN A 24 -17.54 -14.66 11.79
C ASN A 24 -16.49 -14.92 12.89
N GLU A 25 -15.51 -15.79 12.64
CA GLU A 25 -14.41 -16.03 13.58
C GLU A 25 -13.55 -14.78 13.80
N ARG A 26 -13.24 -14.04 12.73
CA ARG A 26 -12.45 -12.79 12.76
C ARG A 26 -13.17 -11.63 13.45
N VAL A 27 -14.49 -11.55 13.31
CA VAL A 27 -15.30 -10.57 14.06
C VAL A 27 -15.39 -10.98 15.54
N ARG A 28 -15.63 -12.27 15.82
CA ARG A 28 -15.75 -12.78 17.19
C ARG A 28 -14.44 -12.66 17.98
N SER A 29 -13.29 -12.76 17.33
CA SER A 29 -11.99 -12.54 17.97
C SER A 29 -11.75 -11.08 18.35
N GLY A 30 -12.59 -10.15 17.86
CA GLY A 30 -12.42 -8.71 18.05
C GLY A 30 -11.38 -8.08 17.13
N GLU A 31 -10.85 -8.84 16.16
CA GLU A 31 -9.88 -8.34 15.18
C GLU A 31 -10.53 -7.34 14.21
N TYR A 32 -11.83 -7.50 13.96
CA TYR A 32 -12.64 -6.60 13.12
C TYR A 32 -13.97 -6.26 13.78
N ALA A 33 -14.46 -5.05 13.55
CA ALA A 33 -15.71 -4.57 14.15
C ALA A 33 -16.96 -5.11 13.43
N SER A 34 -16.84 -5.47 12.14
CA SER A 34 -17.95 -5.96 11.33
C SER A 34 -17.49 -6.92 10.22
N PRO A 35 -18.40 -7.78 9.68
CA PRO A 35 -18.14 -8.59 8.49
C PRO A 35 -17.67 -7.76 7.29
N GLU A 36 -18.24 -6.56 7.11
CA GLU A 36 -17.89 -5.64 6.04
C GLU A 36 -16.45 -5.16 6.16
N ASP A 37 -15.95 -4.93 7.38
CA ASP A 37 -14.55 -4.57 7.60
C ASP A 37 -13.60 -5.70 7.21
N VAL A 38 -13.96 -6.96 7.50
CA VAL A 38 -13.18 -8.14 7.10
C VAL A 38 -13.10 -8.23 5.58
N ILE A 39 -14.23 -8.11 4.89
CA ILE A 39 -14.30 -8.18 3.42
C ILE A 39 -13.51 -7.02 2.81
N THR A 40 -13.66 -5.80 3.34
CA THR A 40 -12.92 -4.63 2.87
C THR A 40 -11.42 -4.84 3.01
N ALA A 41 -10.94 -5.32 4.16
CA ALA A 41 -9.53 -5.61 4.38
C ALA A 41 -9.00 -6.70 3.42
N ALA A 42 -9.79 -7.76 3.19
CA ALA A 42 -9.43 -8.81 2.25
C ALA A 42 -9.29 -8.30 0.81
N ILE A 43 -10.24 -7.49 0.33
CA ILE A 43 -10.18 -6.91 -1.02
C ILE A 43 -9.02 -5.89 -1.14
N MET A 44 -8.79 -5.05 -0.12
CA MET A 44 -7.64 -4.13 -0.15
C MET A 44 -6.31 -4.90 -0.21
N THR A 45 -6.21 -6.03 0.49
CA THR A 45 -5.03 -6.91 0.43
C THR A 45 -4.88 -7.52 -0.96
N LEU A 46 -5.97 -7.97 -1.59
CA LEU A 46 -5.95 -8.47 -2.96
C LEU A 46 -5.47 -7.40 -3.94
N VAL A 47 -6.03 -6.19 -3.87
CA VAL A 47 -5.59 -5.05 -4.70
C VAL A 47 -4.11 -4.77 -4.48
N GLN A 48 -3.65 -4.79 -3.22
CA GLN A 48 -2.24 -4.58 -2.94
C GLN A 48 -1.37 -5.68 -3.57
N GLN A 49 -1.76 -6.95 -3.44
CA GLN A 49 -1.04 -8.08 -4.04
C GLN A 49 -1.02 -8.02 -5.57
N GLU A 50 -2.12 -7.57 -6.19
CA GLU A 50 -2.21 -7.37 -7.64
C GLU A 50 -1.39 -6.15 -8.09
N SER A 51 -1.32 -5.10 -7.28
CA SER A 51 -0.49 -3.91 -7.54
C SER A 51 1.01 -4.13 -7.28
N LEU A 52 1.38 -5.16 -6.50
CA LEU A 52 2.77 -5.53 -6.26
C LEU A 52 3.34 -6.15 -7.54
N GLY A 53 4.07 -5.33 -8.30
CA GLY A 53 4.59 -5.69 -9.62
C GLY A 53 3.90 -4.96 -10.77
N ASP A 54 2.91 -4.11 -10.48
CA ASP A 54 2.29 -3.20 -11.44
C ASP A 54 3.20 -1.97 -11.62
N PHE A 55 4.44 -2.22 -12.05
CA PHE A 55 5.21 -1.21 -12.74
C PHE A 55 4.49 -0.97 -14.06
N ASP A 56 4.23 0.30 -14.41
CA ASP A 56 3.82 0.59 -15.78
C ASP A 56 4.85 -0.05 -16.73
N ALA A 57 4.42 -0.59 -17.87
CA ALA A 57 5.33 -1.25 -18.78
C ALA A 57 6.51 -0.32 -19.15
N GLY A 58 7.73 -0.69 -18.76
CA GLY A 58 8.94 0.11 -18.96
C GLY A 58 9.26 1.12 -17.84
N GLU A 59 8.47 1.19 -16.76
CA GLU A 59 8.75 2.06 -15.62
C GLU A 59 10.03 1.67 -14.90
N LEU A 60 10.28 0.37 -14.73
CA LEU A 60 11.54 -0.12 -14.16
C LEU A 60 12.73 0.28 -15.03
N ASP A 61 12.63 0.13 -16.36
CA ASP A 61 13.69 0.53 -17.29
C ASP A 61 13.94 2.04 -17.24
N ARG A 62 12.87 2.83 -17.09
CA ARG A 62 12.96 4.28 -16.90
C ARG A 62 13.68 4.63 -15.59
N LEU A 63 13.31 4.00 -14.47
CA LEU A 63 13.95 4.23 -13.18
C LEU A 63 15.43 3.84 -13.17
N LEU A 64 15.78 2.75 -13.88
CA LEU A 64 17.17 2.33 -14.07
C LEU A 64 17.94 3.35 -14.91
N THR A 65 17.38 3.79 -16.04
CA THR A 65 17.98 4.79 -16.91
C THR A 65 18.21 6.11 -16.17
N ASP A 66 17.22 6.59 -15.41
CA ASP A 66 17.33 7.80 -14.59
C ASP A 66 18.46 7.66 -13.56
N GLY A 67 18.58 6.49 -12.92
CA GLY A 67 19.62 6.19 -11.94
C GLY A 67 21.03 6.13 -12.55
N GLU A 68 21.19 5.46 -13.69
CA GLU A 68 22.45 5.38 -14.42
C GLU A 68 22.91 6.77 -14.88
N GLN A 69 22.00 7.57 -15.43
CA GLN A 69 22.28 8.95 -15.83
C GLN A 69 22.70 9.83 -14.65
N SER A 70 22.05 9.68 -13.49
CA SER A 70 22.46 10.41 -12.28
C SER A 70 23.86 10.02 -11.82
N ILE A 71 24.23 8.73 -11.89
CA ILE A 71 25.58 8.28 -11.55
C ILE A 71 26.62 8.85 -12.53
N GLU A 72 26.32 8.90 -13.82
CA GLU A 72 27.22 9.48 -14.82
C GLU A 72 27.43 10.99 -14.61
N GLN A 73 26.39 11.71 -14.21
CA GLN A 73 26.42 13.17 -14.04
C GLN A 73 27.00 13.60 -12.69
N ASP A 74 26.53 12.99 -11.60
CA ASP A 74 26.78 13.43 -10.23
C ASP A 74 27.73 12.49 -9.48
N GLY A 75 28.05 11.33 -10.05
CA GLY A 75 28.83 10.29 -9.40
C GLY A 75 28.01 9.49 -8.39
N THR A 76 28.69 8.64 -7.63
CA THR A 76 28.08 7.89 -6.52
C THR A 76 28.37 8.55 -5.18
N LEU A 77 27.47 8.35 -4.22
CA LEU A 77 27.68 8.72 -2.83
C LEU A 77 28.22 7.53 -2.04
N ASP A 78 29.18 7.80 -1.17
CA ASP A 78 29.56 6.83 -0.14
C ASP A 78 28.42 6.66 0.88
N GLY A 79 28.31 5.46 1.46
CA GLY A 79 27.23 5.12 2.38
C GLY A 79 27.18 6.00 3.63
N ASP A 80 28.33 6.33 4.22
CA ASP A 80 28.40 7.16 5.42
C ASP A 80 28.07 8.63 5.11
N GLN A 81 28.47 9.09 3.92
CA GLN A 81 28.11 10.41 3.41
C GLN A 81 26.60 10.52 3.18
N ALA A 82 25.97 9.52 2.55
CA ALA A 82 24.53 9.49 2.32
C ALA A 82 23.72 9.52 3.63
N LEU A 83 24.16 8.77 4.64
CA LEU A 83 23.52 8.76 5.96
C LEU A 83 23.62 10.13 6.64
N SER A 84 24.81 10.75 6.61
CA SER A 84 25.07 12.05 7.22
C SER A 84 24.19 13.14 6.60
N LEU A 85 24.15 13.23 5.26
CA LEU A 85 23.31 14.18 4.53
C LEU A 85 21.83 14.02 4.88
N ARG A 86 21.33 12.77 4.94
CA ARG A 86 19.92 12.50 5.29
C ARG A 86 19.57 13.00 6.70
N GLN A 87 20.48 12.83 7.66
CA GLN A 87 20.28 13.32 9.03
C GLN A 87 20.23 14.85 9.06
N GLU A 88 21.15 15.53 8.38
CA GLU A 88 21.15 16.99 8.26
C GLU A 88 19.85 17.53 7.66
N HIS A 89 19.34 16.90 6.60
CA HIS A 89 18.07 17.28 5.98
C HIS A 89 16.87 17.11 6.94
N ARG A 90 16.85 16.06 7.75
CA ARG A 90 15.77 15.82 8.73
C ARG A 90 15.78 16.84 9.88
N HIS A 91 16.95 17.37 10.25
CA HIS A 91 17.05 18.41 11.28
C HIS A 91 16.68 19.82 10.75
N ARG A 92 16.62 20.00 9.44
CA ARG A 92 16.24 21.26 8.79
C ARG A 92 14.77 21.33 8.36
N ALA A 93 14.07 20.20 8.31
CA ALA A 93 12.65 20.08 7.98
C ALA A 93 11.78 20.19 9.25
#